data_AF-A0A0P7HF56-F1
#
_entry.id   AF-A0A0P7HF56-F1
#
_cell.length_a   1.000
_cell.length_b   1.000
_cell.length_c   1.000
_cell.angle_alpha   90.00
_cell.angle_beta   90.00
_cell.angle_gamma   90.00
#
_symmetry.space_group_name_H-M   'P 1'
#
loop_
_entity.id
_entity.type
_entity.pdbx_description
1 polymer ?
#
loop_
_entity_poly.entity_id
_entity_poly.type
_entity_poly.pdbx_seq_one_letter_code
_entity_poly.pdbx_strand_id
1 'polypeptide(L)'
;MTGYQQTLKPFLWRAENITPEREIVARTHEGTKRYSYDEYGDRVGQLANALDEAGVETGDRVGTVCWNTDRHFETYFSVPNMGPSSTRSTRCCPTATSSTSSTTPKTR
;
A
#
# COMPACT_ATOMS: atom_id res chain seq x y z
N MET A 1 13.72 21.79 11.71
CA MET A 1 13.97 20.62 10.87
C MET A 1 12.61 20.07 10.46
N THR A 2 12.25 20.14 9.18
CA THR A 2 10.93 19.65 8.71
C THR A 2 10.87 18.13 8.90
N GLY A 3 9.83 17.64 9.57
CA GLY A 3 9.64 16.20 9.77
C GLY A 3 9.34 15.50 8.44
N TYR A 4 10.04 14.40 8.15
CA TYR A 4 9.72 13.53 7.02
C TYR A 4 8.75 12.43 7.45
N GLN A 5 7.80 12.10 6.58
CA GLN A 5 6.91 10.97 6.80
C GLN A 5 7.72 9.66 6.72
N GLN A 6 7.70 8.84 7.78
CA GLN A 6 8.43 7.58 7.86
C GLN A 6 7.68 6.44 7.16
N THR A 7 7.44 6.60 5.86
CA THR A 7 6.80 5.58 5.01
C THR A 7 7.82 4.85 4.15
N LEU A 8 7.35 3.85 3.41
CA LEU A 8 8.17 3.11 2.44
C LEU A 8 8.34 3.85 1.11
N LYS A 9 7.48 4.84 0.80
CA LYS A 9 7.53 5.61 -0.46
C LYS A 9 8.89 6.27 -0.72
N PRO A 10 9.53 6.93 0.26
CA PRO A 10 10.84 7.56 0.06
C PRO A 10 11.95 6.56 -0.30
N PHE A 11 11.84 5.30 0.12
CA PHE A 11 12.83 4.28 -0.21
C PHE A 11 12.72 3.85 -1.68
N LEU A 12 11.50 3.69 -2.18
CA LEU A 12 11.27 3.39 -3.60
C LEU A 12 11.73 4.55 -4.48
N TRP A 13 11.30 5.78 -4.15
CA TRP A 13 11.74 6.99 -4.86
C TRP A 13 13.26 7.11 -4.93
N ARG A 14 13.95 6.80 -3.81
CA ARG A 14 15.41 6.82 -3.76
C ARG A 14 16.03 5.77 -4.68
N ALA A 15 15.47 4.57 -4.71
CA ALA A 15 15.99 3.49 -5.53
C ALA A 15 15.89 3.83 -7.03
N GLU A 16 14.77 4.41 -7.46
CA GLU A 16 14.52 4.89 -8.82
C GLU A 16 15.42 6.07 -9.20
N ASN A 17 15.61 7.05 -8.31
CA ASN A 17 16.29 8.30 -8.66
C ASN A 17 17.80 8.29 -8.45
N ILE A 18 18.32 7.46 -7.54
CA ILE A 18 19.75 7.45 -7.20
C ILE A 18 20.47 6.27 -7.83
N THR A 19 19.81 5.12 -7.98
CA THR A 19 20.43 3.90 -8.51
C THR A 19 19.52 3.17 -9.51
N PRO A 20 19.00 3.85 -10.55
CA PRO A 20 18.08 3.23 -11.50
C PRO A 20 18.72 2.03 -12.21
N GLU A 21 20.00 2.12 -12.59
CA GLU A 21 20.69 1.05 -13.32
C GLU A 21 21.04 -0.18 -12.48
N ARG A 22 20.81 -0.16 -11.16
CA ARG A 22 21.21 -1.26 -10.29
C ARG A 22 20.29 -2.46 -10.49
N GLU A 23 20.89 -3.62 -10.73
CA GLU A 23 20.13 -4.85 -11.02
C GLU A 23 19.53 -5.46 -9.74
N ILE A 24 18.26 -5.87 -9.85
CA ILE A 24 17.58 -6.79 -8.95
C ILE A 24 17.64 -8.18 -9.58
N VAL A 25 18.14 -9.15 -8.82
CA VAL A 25 18.26 -10.55 -9.26
C VAL A 25 17.35 -11.42 -8.41
N ALA A 26 16.33 -12.02 -9.04
CA ALA A 26 15.38 -12.89 -8.37
C ALA A 26 15.46 -14.31 -8.94
N ARG A 27 15.44 -15.31 -8.05
CA ARG A 27 15.31 -16.72 -8.44
C ARG A 27 13.85 -17.11 -8.45
N THR A 28 13.37 -17.51 -9.61
CA THR A 28 12.01 -18.00 -9.84
C THR A 28 12.05 -19.50 -10.14
N HIS A 29 10.89 -20.16 -10.13
CA HIS A 29 10.79 -21.57 -10.49
C HIS A 29 11.26 -21.85 -11.93
N GLU A 30 11.08 -20.87 -12.83
CA GLU A 30 11.44 -20.96 -14.25
C GLU A 30 12.90 -20.58 -14.53
N GLY A 31 13.61 -20.01 -13.55
CA GLY A 31 14.99 -19.57 -13.71
C GLY A 31 15.34 -18.29 -12.96
N THR A 32 16.46 -17.67 -13.30
CA THR A 32 16.90 -16.40 -12.71
C THR A 32 16.41 -15.24 -13.56
N LYS A 33 15.64 -14.33 -12.98
CA LYS A 33 15.23 -13.07 -13.62
C LYS A 33 16.11 -11.93 -13.14
N ARG A 34 16.38 -11.00 -14.04
CA ARG A 34 17.12 -9.76 -13.79
C ARG A 34 16.36 -8.60 -14.40
N TYR A 35 16.26 -7.51 -13.66
CA TYR A 35 15.69 -6.25 -14.11
C TYR A 35 16.28 -5.12 -13.26
N SER A 36 16.16 -3.90 -13.74
CA SER A 36 16.67 -2.68 -13.10
C SER A 36 15.70 -2.11 -12.06
N TYR A 37 16.16 -1.21 -11.18
CA TYR A 37 15.27 -0.50 -10.26
C TYR A 37 14.29 0.44 -10.98
N ASP A 38 14.63 0.91 -12.18
CA ASP A 38 13.74 1.69 -13.04
C ASP A 38 12.52 0.85 -13.48
N GLU A 39 12.79 -0.32 -14.07
CA GLU A 39 11.74 -1.28 -14.46
C GLU A 39 10.93 -1.77 -13.26
N TYR A 40 11.58 -1.89 -12.10
CA TYR A 40 10.91 -2.26 -10.86
C TYR A 40 9.87 -1.23 -10.41
N GLY A 41 10.21 0.06 -10.47
CA GLY A 41 9.31 1.16 -10.13
C GLY A 41 8.03 1.15 -10.98
N ASP A 42 8.20 0.99 -12.29
CA ASP A 42 7.08 0.87 -13.23
C ASP A 42 6.16 -0.31 -12.90
N ARG A 43 6.76 -1.47 -12.59
CA ARG A 43 6.01 -2.69 -12.23
C ARG A 43 5.26 -2.55 -10.91
N VAL A 44 5.88 -1.89 -9.93
CA VAL A 44 5.23 -1.55 -8.65
C VAL A 44 4.04 -0.62 -8.88
N GLY A 45 4.17 0.38 -9.76
CA GLY A 45 3.08 1.26 -10.15
C GLY A 45 1.93 0.51 -10.83
N GLN A 46 2.24 -0.40 -11.77
CA GLN A 46 1.24 -1.24 -12.44
C GLN A 46 0.48 -2.13 -11.47
N LEU A 47 1.18 -2.78 -10.53
CA LEU A 47 0.54 -3.62 -9.52
C LEU A 47 -0.31 -2.79 -8.55
N ALA A 48 0.16 -1.60 -8.14
CA ALA A 48 -0.63 -0.69 -7.32
C ALA A 48 -1.93 -0.25 -8.01
N ASN A 49 -1.87 0.10 -9.30
CA ASN A 49 -3.05 0.46 -10.07
C ASN A 49 -4.02 -0.72 -10.24
N ALA A 50 -3.50 -1.92 -10.52
CA ALA A 50 -4.33 -3.12 -10.65
C ALA A 50 -5.03 -3.48 -9.32
N LEU A 51 -4.40 -3.21 -8.17
CA LEU A 51 -5.02 -3.42 -6.86
C LEU A 51 -6.08 -2.35 -6.55
N ASP A 52 -5.87 -1.10 -6.95
CA ASP A 52 -6.88 -0.04 -6.89
C ASP A 52 -8.11 -0.39 -7.76
N GLU A 53 -7.89 -0.87 -8.99
CA GLU A 53 -8.95 -1.36 -9.87
C GLU A 53 -9.68 -2.60 -9.33
N ALA A 54 -8.98 -3.45 -8.58
CA ALA A 54 -9.57 -4.60 -7.90
C ALA A 54 -10.39 -4.21 -6.65
N GLY A 55 -10.40 -2.93 -6.26
CA GLY A 55 -11.18 -2.40 -5.15
C GLY A 55 -10.51 -2.53 -3.79
N VAL A 56 -9.19 -2.66 -3.73
CA VAL A 56 -8.44 -2.65 -2.47
C VAL A 56 -8.41 -1.23 -1.90
N GLU A 57 -8.94 -1.05 -0.69
CA GLU A 57 -9.02 0.27 -0.06
C GLU A 57 -7.90 0.51 0.98
N THR A 58 -7.72 1.77 1.35
CA THR A 58 -6.81 2.13 2.44
C THR A 58 -7.34 1.55 3.75
N GLY A 59 -6.57 0.63 4.35
CA GLY A 59 -6.94 -0.07 5.59
C GLY A 59 -7.23 -1.55 5.37
N ASP A 60 -7.40 -1.98 4.12
CA ASP A 60 -7.52 -3.39 3.78
C ASP A 60 -6.21 -4.13 3.95
N ARG A 61 -6.33 -5.42 4.31
CA ARG A 61 -5.18 -6.30 4.54
C ARG A 61 -4.98 -7.18 3.32
N VAL A 62 -3.90 -6.92 2.59
CA VAL A 62 -3.48 -7.76 1.47
C VAL A 62 -2.50 -8.81 1.98
N GLY A 63 -2.89 -10.08 1.91
CA GLY A 63 -2.04 -11.22 2.26
C GLY A 63 -1.35 -11.79 1.02
N THR A 64 -0.03 -11.89 1.04
CA THR A 64 0.74 -12.57 0.00
C THR A 64 1.27 -13.91 0.50
N VAL A 65 0.96 -14.99 -0.21
CA VAL A 65 1.56 -16.30 0.02
C VAL A 65 2.44 -16.63 -1.17
N CYS A 66 3.71 -16.23 -1.10
CA CYS A 66 4.67 -16.37 -2.19
C CYS A 66 6.07 -16.63 -1.64
N TRP A 67 6.90 -17.28 -2.46
CA TRP A 67 8.35 -17.42 -2.21
C TRP A 67 9.07 -16.08 -2.44
N ASN A 68 10.29 -15.94 -1.92
CA ASN A 68 11.14 -14.76 -2.12
C ASN A 68 11.57 -14.61 -3.59
N THR A 69 10.64 -14.08 -4.38
CA THR A 69 10.67 -13.95 -5.84
C THR A 69 10.41 -12.47 -6.19
N ASP A 70 10.68 -12.08 -7.44
CA ASP A 70 10.40 -10.74 -7.99
C ASP A 70 8.99 -10.24 -7.67
N ARG A 71 7.96 -11.06 -7.89
CA ARG A 71 6.57 -10.69 -7.63
C ARG A 71 6.27 -10.43 -6.15
N HIS A 72 6.90 -11.20 -5.26
CA HIS A 72 6.72 -11.00 -3.83
C HIS A 72 7.38 -9.67 -3.42
N PHE A 73 8.56 -9.37 -3.98
CA PHE A 73 9.25 -8.10 -3.79
C PHE A 73 8.45 -6.90 -4.31
N GLU A 74 7.85 -6.99 -5.49
CA GLU A 74 6.93 -5.96 -6.04
C GLU A 74 5.77 -5.65 -5.08
N THR A 75 5.21 -6.68 -4.43
CA THR A 75 4.05 -6.50 -3.56
C THR A 75 4.39 -5.72 -2.27
N TYR A 76 5.62 -5.84 -1.74
CA TYR A 76 6.06 -5.08 -0.56
C TYR A 76 5.98 -3.57 -0.74
N PHE A 77 6.24 -3.09 -1.96
CA PHE A 77 6.20 -1.67 -2.25
C PHE A 77 4.86 -1.27 -2.88
N SER A 78 4.17 -2.14 -3.62
CA SER A 78 2.90 -1.79 -4.25
C SER A 78 1.80 -1.48 -3.24
N VAL A 79 1.63 -2.32 -2.21
CA VAL A 79 0.54 -2.17 -1.24
C VAL A 79 0.68 -0.88 -0.40
N PRO A 80 1.86 -0.54 0.15
CA PRO A 80 2.03 0.70 0.90
C PRO A 80 2.14 1.94 -0.01
N ASN A 81 2.47 1.76 -1.29
CA ASN A 81 2.56 2.89 -2.22
C ASN A 81 1.24 3.25 -2.90
N MET A 82 0.22 2.37 -2.84
CA MET A 82 -1.13 2.68 -3.33
C MET A 82 -1.60 4.05 -2.81
N GLY A 83 -2.11 4.84 -3.76
CA GLY A 83 -2.43 6.24 -3.53
C GLY A 83 -3.67 6.43 -2.65
N PRO A 84 -3.86 7.63 -2.07
CA PRO A 84 -5.06 7.99 -1.31
C PRO A 84 -6.29 8.25 -2.20
N SER A 85 -6.39 7.62 -3.38
CA SER A 85 -7.51 7.80 -4.34
C SER A 85 -8.86 7.46 -3.69
N SER A 86 -8.89 6.48 -2.78
CA SER A 86 -10.05 6.22 -1.91
C SER A 86 -9.87 6.86 -0.52
N THR A 87 -9.77 8.19 -0.45
CA THR A 87 -9.91 8.89 0.84
C THR A 87 -11.39 9.04 1.18
N ARG A 88 -12.03 7.97 1.65
CA ARG A 88 -13.29 8.08 2.40
C ARG A 88 -12.98 8.06 3.90
N SER A 89 -12.54 9.22 4.39
CA SER A 89 -12.53 9.63 5.80
C SER A 89 -11.96 8.61 6.82
N THR A 90 -10.68 8.74 7.14
CA THR A 90 -10.05 8.18 8.35
C THR A 90 -10.44 8.89 9.65
N ARG A 91 -11.51 9.70 9.66
CA ARG A 91 -12.07 10.26 10.89
C ARG A 91 -13.09 9.31 11.51
N CYS A 92 -12.64 8.11 11.89
CA CYS A 92 -13.36 7.25 12.82
C CYS A 92 -12.44 6.90 13.98
N CYS A 93 -12.43 7.77 14.99
CA CYS A 93 -12.13 7.34 16.36
C CYS A 93 -13.22 6.32 16.75
N PRO A 94 -12.87 5.10 17.20
CA PRO A 94 -13.86 4.15 17.68
C PRO A 94 -14.01 4.36 19.19
N THR A 95 -14.95 5.17 19.66
CA THR A 95 -15.41 5.12 21.06
C THR A 95 -16.63 6.00 21.31
N ALA A 96 -17.58 5.45 22.08
CA ALA A 96 -18.80 6.05 22.63
C ALA A 96 -20.04 6.11 21.72
N THR A 97 -20.69 4.95 21.55
CA THR A 97 -22.16 4.89 21.56
C THR A 97 -22.61 4.02 22.72
N SER A 98 -22.65 4.62 23.92
CA SER A 98 -23.51 4.15 25.00
C SER A 98 -24.15 5.38 25.64
N SER A 99 -25.34 5.74 25.18
CA SER A 99 -26.31 6.42 26.03
C SER A 99 -27.66 5.75 25.86
N THR A 100 -28.01 5.05 26.92
CA THR A 100 -29.28 4.44 27.24
C THR A 100 -30.36 5.50 27.30
N SER A 101 -31.51 5.19 26.69
CA SER A 101 -32.87 5.57 27.10
C SER A 101 -33.09 6.87 27.89
N SER A 102 -33.84 7.80 27.32
CA SER A 102 -34.91 8.46 28.08
C SER A 102 -36.13 8.73 27.20
N THR A 103 -37.21 8.06 27.58
CA THR A 103 -38.57 8.20 27.08
C THR A 103 -39.07 9.63 27.33
N THR A 104 -39.51 10.30 26.28
CA THR A 104 -40.43 11.45 26.37
C THR A 104 -41.80 10.97 25.93
N PRO A 105 -42.89 11.38 26.61
CA PRO A 105 -44.06 11.80 25.86
C PRO A 105 -44.51 13.18 26.33
N LYS A 106 -44.48 14.13 25.40
CA LYS A 106 -45.15 15.42 25.48
C LYS A 106 -46.59 15.20 25.01
N THR A 107 -47.58 15.68 25.77
CA THR A 107 -48.83 16.35 25.34
C THR A 107 -49.98 16.08 26.33
N ARG A 108 -50.27 17.03 27.22
CA ARG A 108 -51.47 17.89 27.20
C ARG A 108 -51.36 18.97 28.28
#